data_AF-B4X4F3-F1
#
_entry.id   AF-B4X4F3-F1
#
_cell.length_a   1.000
_cell.length_b   1.000
_cell.length_c   1.000
_cell.angle_alpha   90.00
_cell.angle_beta   90.00
_cell.angle_gamma   90.00
#
_symmetry.space_group_name_H-M   'P 1'
#
loop_
_entity.id
_entity.type
_entity.pdbx_description
1 polymer ?
#
loop_
_entity_poly.entity_id
_entity_poly.type
_entity_poly.pdbx_seq_one_letter_code
_entity_poly.pdbx_strand_id
1 'polypeptide(L)' 'MILGDNGSGKTSVLEAIYFIGSGGRSFRGGRLSRLVRDGAEAATLYAEVLAAEELHRLGVDRSPTEEGGRSNV' A
#
# COMPACT_ATOMS: atom_id res chain seq x y z
N MET A 1 -12.81 6.31 -13.03
CA MET A 1 -12.05 5.63 -14.09
C MET A 1 -10.63 6.19 -14.09
N ILE A 2 -9.58 5.36 -14.08
CA ILE A 2 -8.18 5.80 -14.06
C ILE A 2 -7.53 5.33 -15.35
N LEU A 3 -6.97 6.27 -16.14
CA LEU A 3 -6.42 6.02 -17.48
C LEU A 3 -4.95 6.47 -17.55
N GLY A 4 -4.16 5.87 -18.46
CA GLY A 4 -2.75 6.17 -18.67
C GLY A 4 -1.95 4.96 -19.16
N ASP A 5 -0.67 5.16 -19.44
CA ASP A 5 0.21 4.13 -20.03
C ASP A 5 0.53 2.97 -19.09
N ASN A 6 0.99 1.84 -19.65
CA ASN A 6 1.50 0.73 -18.84
C ASN A 6 2.69 1.21 -17.99
N GLY A 7 2.72 0.80 -16.73
CA GLY A 7 3.73 1.27 -15.77
C GLY A 7 3.44 2.66 -15.16
N SER A 8 2.36 3.35 -15.55
CA SER A 8 2.02 4.68 -14.99
C SER A 8 1.49 4.68 -13.55
N GLY A 9 1.46 3.52 -12.88
CA GLY A 9 1.03 3.42 -11.46
C GLY A 9 -0.47 3.27 -11.21
N LYS A 10 -1.32 3.13 -12.25
CA LYS A 10 -2.79 2.95 -12.08
C LYS A 10 -3.13 1.83 -11.10
N THR A 11 -2.41 0.72 -11.19
CA THR A 11 -2.64 -0.42 -10.32
C THR A 11 -2.12 -0.20 -8.91
N SER A 12 -1.07 0.62 -8.73
CA SER A 12 -0.57 1.02 -7.41
C SER A 12 -1.61 1.86 -6.66
N VAL A 13 -2.36 2.72 -7.35
CA VAL A 13 -3.48 3.46 -6.76
C VAL A 13 -4.58 2.52 -6.27
N LEU A 14 -4.97 1.53 -7.09
CA LEU A 14 -5.95 0.52 -6.67
C LEU A 14 -5.44 -0.33 -5.50
N GLU A 15 -4.13 -0.60 -5.45
CA GLU A 15 -3.52 -1.35 -4.36
C GLU A 15 -3.53 -0.57 -3.05
N ALA A 16 -3.27 0.73 -3.07
CA ALA A 16 -3.37 1.59 -1.89
C ALA A 16 -4.81 1.64 -1.33
N ILE A 17 -5.81 1.79 -2.19
CA ILE A 17 -7.23 1.79 -1.79
C ILE A 17 -7.62 0.44 -1.19
N TYR A 18 -7.27 -0.65 -1.87
CA TYR A 18 -7.58 -1.99 -1.38
C TYR A 18 -6.86 -2.27 -0.05
N PHE A 19 -5.61 -1.85 0.07
CA PHE A 19 -4.80 -2.07 1.26
C PHE A 19 -5.42 -1.40 2.49
N ILE A 20 -5.80 -0.12 2.40
CA ILE A 20 -6.37 0.60 3.54
C ILE A 20 -7.77 0.08 3.90
N GLY A 21 -8.59 -0.30 2.90
CA GLY A 21 -9.93 -0.84 3.11
C GLY A 21 -9.96 -2.31 3.58
N SER A 22 -8.91 -3.08 3.30
CA SER A 22 -8.85 -4.51 3.65
C SER A 22 -8.19 -4.79 5.00
N GLY A 23 -7.75 -3.77 5.72
CA GLY A 23 -6.97 -3.95 6.96
C GLY A 23 -5.56 -4.45 6.70
N GLY A 24 -4.94 -4.02 5.60
CA GLY A 24 -3.53 -4.24 5.33
C GLY A 24 -3.18 -5.41 4.40
N ARG A 25 -4.11 -5.88 3.56
CA ARG A 25 -3.85 -6.96 2.59
C ARG A 25 -3.53 -6.39 1.21
N SER A 26 -2.58 -7.01 0.49
CA SER A 26 -2.43 -6.77 -0.96
C SER A 26 -3.39 -7.69 -1.73
N PHE A 27 -3.96 -7.20 -2.83
CA PHE A 27 -4.79 -8.03 -3.71
C PHE A 27 -3.97 -8.92 -4.66
N ARG A 28 -2.67 -8.63 -4.85
CA ARG A 28 -1.78 -9.39 -5.77
C ARG A 28 -1.22 -10.68 -5.16
N GLY A 29 -1.67 -11.07 -3.97
CA GLY A 29 -1.18 -12.27 -3.26
C GLY A 29 0.31 -12.23 -2.91
N GLY A 30 0.95 -11.06 -3.02
CA GLY A 30 2.38 -10.86 -2.84
C GLY A 30 2.70 -9.96 -1.65
N ARG A 31 3.98 -9.90 -1.32
CA ARG A 31 4.51 -9.15 -0.19
C ARG A 31 4.18 -7.66 -0.30
N LEU A 32 3.71 -7.13 0.83
CA LEU A 32 3.31 -5.74 1.07
C LEU A 32 4.41 -4.69 0.80
N SER A 33 5.67 -5.15 0.66
CA SER A 33 6.85 -4.32 0.49
C SER A 33 6.85 -3.48 -0.79
N ARG A 34 5.99 -3.76 -1.77
CA ARG A 34 5.87 -2.98 -3.01
C ARG A 34 5.11 -1.66 -2.88
N LEU A 35 4.44 -1.40 -1.75
CA LEU A 35 3.86 -0.08 -1.49
C LEU A 35 4.93 0.99 -1.29
N VAL A 36 6.09 0.58 -0.75
CA VAL A 36 7.24 1.47 -0.61
C VAL A 36 7.94 1.58 -1.95
N ARG A 37 8.13 2.81 -2.42
CA ARG A 37 8.88 3.09 -3.63
C ARG A 37 10.34 2.66 -3.44
N ASP A 38 10.95 2.13 -4.49
CA ASP A 38 12.39 1.82 -4.47
C ASP A 38 13.21 3.05 -4.05
N GLY A 39 14.07 2.87 -3.04
CA GLY A 39 14.87 3.94 -2.45
C GLY A 39 14.15 4.86 -1.45
N ALA A 40 12.86 4.63 -1.17
CA ALA A 40 12.14 5.34 -0.11
C ALA A 40 12.19 4.56 1.22
N GLU A 41 12.21 5.29 2.33
CA GLU A 41 12.24 4.72 3.68
C GLU A 41 10.88 4.16 4.12
N ALA A 42 9.79 4.75 3.62
CA ALA A 42 8.44 4.35 3.95
C ALA A 42 7.43 4.79 2.87
N ALA A 43 6.24 4.21 2.94
CA ALA A 43 5.03 4.68 2.29
C ALA A 43 3.97 4.96 3.33
N THR A 44 3.38 6.15 3.27
CA THR A 44 2.29 6.57 4.14
C THR A 44 1.00 6.69 3.32
N LEU A 45 -0.08 6.10 3.84
CA LEU A 45 -1.41 6.17 3.28
C LEU A 45 -2.35 6.85 4.26
N TYR A 46 -3.17 7.76 3.73
CA TYR A 46 -4.22 8.43 4.47
C TYR A 46 -5.53 8.32 3.69
N ALA A 47 -6.62 8.03 4.38
CA ALA A 47 -7.95 8.03 3.79
C ALA A 47 -9.01 8.59 4.75
N GLU A 48 -9.98 9.27 4.17
CA GLU A 48 -11.25 9.57 4.81
C GLU A 48 -12.31 8.64 4.19
N VAL A 49 -13.05 7.92 5.02
CA VAL A 49 -14.03 6.92 4.60
C VAL A 49 -15.37 7.28 5.19
N LEU A 50 -16.34 7.60 4.34
CA LEU A 50 -17.73 7.78 4.76
C LEU A 50 -18.42 6.41 4.78
N ALA A 51 -18.82 5.95 5.96
CA ALA A 51 -19.54 4.69 6.15
C ALA A 51 -20.67 4.89 7.17
N ALA A 52 -21.87 4.41 6.87
CA ALA A 52 -23.03 4.56 7.75
C ALA A 52 -23.25 6.00 8.26
N GLU A 53 -23.09 6.99 7.37
CA GLU A 53 -23.20 8.43 7.67
C GLU A 53 -22.11 8.99 8.60
N GLU A 54 -21.11 8.18 8.99
CA GLU A 54 -19.96 8.59 9.80
C GLU A 54 -18.69 8.70 8.96
N LEU A 55 -17.88 9.72 9.24
CA LEU A 55 -16.58 9.93 8.60
C LEU A 55 -15.46 9.31 9.45
N HIS A 56 -14.87 8.23 8.96
CA HIS A 56 -13.70 7.60 9.57
C HIS A 56 -12.41 8.11 8.92
N ARG A 57 -11.38 8.36 9.74
CA ARG A 57 -10.03 8.70 9.27
C ARG A 57 -9.12 7.51 9.50
N LEU A 58 -8.48 7.03 8.43
CA LEU A 58 -7.57 5.90 8.44
C LEU A 58 -6.17 6.38 8.03
N GLY A 59 -5.16 5.92 8.77
CA GLY A 59 -3.76 6.19 8.48
C GLY A 59 -2.94 4.91 8.58
N VAL A 60 -2.06 4.68 7.61
CA VAL A 60 -1.09 3.58 7.67
C VAL A 60 0.27 4.09 7.26
N ASP A 61 1.26 3.83 8.09
CA ASP A 61 2.66 3.99 7.74
C ASP A 61 3.28 2.62 7.50
N ARG A 62 4.06 2.49 6.43
CA ARG A 62 4.73 1.24 6.09
C ARG A 62 6.16 1.48 5.69
N SER A 63 7.09 0.99 6.51
CA SER A 63 8.47 0.78 6.11
C SER A 63 8.63 -0.54 5.34
N PRO A 64 9.65 -0.66 4.48
CA PRO A 64 10.09 -1.95 3.98
C PRO A 64 10.35 -2.85 5.17
N THR A 65 9.66 -3.99 5.27
CA THR A 65 10.06 -4.97 6.27
C THR A 65 11.47 -5.42 5.89
N GLU A 66 12.44 -5.30 6.78
CA GLU A 66 13.72 -5.99 6.62
C GLU A 66 13.41 -7.49 6.54
N GLU A 67 13.46 -8.08 5.33
CA GLU A 67 13.46 -9.53 5.21
C GLU A 67 14.91 -9.97 5.19
N GLY A 68 15.36 -10.46 6.34
CA GLY A 68 16.40 -11.47 6.46
C GLY A 68 17.64 -11.22 5.63
N GLY A 69 18.65 -10.62 6.27
CA GLY A 69 20.01 -11.05 6.01
C GLY A 69 20.02 -12.58 6.01
N ARG A 70 20.24 -13.17 4.83
CA ARG A 70 20.73 -14.54 4.75
C ARG A 70 22.13 -14.49 5.37
N SER A 71 22.19 -14.71 6.68
CA SER A 71 23.43 -15.09 7.34
C SER A 71 23.82 -16.45 6.75
N ASN A 72 24.70 -16.41 5.76
CA ASN A 72 25.37 -17.59 5.24
C ASN A 72 26.78 -17.58 5.85
N VAL A 73 26.89 -18.21 7.02
CA VAL A 73 28.16 -18.72 7.58
C VAL A 73 27.86 -20.12 8.10
#